data_AF-A0A955X2X7-F1
#
_entry.id   AF-A0A955X2X7-F1
#
_cell.length_a   1.000
_cell.length_b   1.000
_cell.length_c   1.000
_cell.angle_alpha   90.00
_cell.angle_beta   90.00
_cell.angle_gamma   90.00
#
_symmetry.space_group_name_H-M   'P 1'
#
loop_
_entity.id
_entity.type
_entity.pdbx_description
1 polymer ?
#
loop_
_entity_poly.entity_id
_entity_poly.type
_entity_poly.pdbx_seq_one_letter_code
_entity_poly.pdbx_strand_id
1 'polypeptide(L)'
;MDAQPATATAPRPSHPPGTPTCPEGVQPAAQAACLAITARGLPLGRTQADLEALEEHRGLLDHDIVALKLKLQAVETSLEAHPGAERVHEARRALRQLLDRKRRNLRAVVQRRDFLSQQVDRAYNPYWGSTFKEGSDLSRFGEQVEDYACLYTSRVSNLLSYSPTQYFRAPRHWMAHEKA
;
A
#
# COMPACT_ATOMS: atom_id res chain seq x y z
N MET A 1 37.82 -56.52 -2.55
CA MET A 1 37.57 -55.50 -3.60
C MET A 1 36.56 -56.14 -4.53
N ASP A 2 35.28 -56.07 -4.18
CA ASP A 2 34.21 -56.65 -4.98
C ASP A 2 33.28 -55.53 -5.43
N ALA A 3 33.29 -55.31 -6.74
CA ALA A 3 32.60 -54.23 -7.44
C ALA A 3 31.10 -54.51 -7.55
N GLN A 4 30.29 -53.51 -7.20
CA GLN A 4 28.85 -53.50 -7.44
C GLN A 4 28.55 -53.13 -8.91
N PRO A 5 27.56 -53.76 -9.58
CA PRO A 5 27.16 -53.40 -10.93
C PRO A 5 26.14 -52.25 -10.95
N ALA A 6 26.21 -51.49 -12.04
CA ALA A 6 25.39 -50.32 -12.36
C ALA A 6 23.90 -50.66 -12.52
N THR A 7 23.03 -49.80 -11.98
CA THR A 7 21.59 -49.82 -12.25
C THR A 7 21.20 -48.59 -13.07
N ALA A 8 20.45 -48.85 -14.14
CA ALA A 8 20.16 -47.95 -15.24
C ALA A 8 19.24 -46.77 -14.90
N THR A 9 19.55 -45.63 -15.52
CA THR A 9 18.74 -44.40 -15.60
C THR A 9 17.43 -44.64 -16.36
N ALA A 10 16.29 -44.33 -15.74
CA ALA A 10 15.00 -44.22 -16.43
C ALA A 10 14.73 -42.75 -16.84
N PRO A 11 14.09 -42.49 -18.01
CA PRO A 11 13.92 -41.14 -18.53
C PRO A 11 12.78 -40.39 -17.85
N ARG A 12 12.99 -39.08 -17.65
CA ARG A 12 12.02 -38.10 -17.12
C ARG A 12 10.87 -37.90 -18.12
N PRO A 13 9.58 -37.97 -17.71
CA PRO A 13 8.50 -37.48 -18.56
C PRO A 13 8.49 -35.94 -18.58
N SER A 14 8.59 -35.38 -19.78
CA SER A 14 8.41 -33.95 -20.08
C SER A 14 6.92 -33.61 -20.13
N HIS A 15 6.42 -32.90 -19.11
CA HIS A 15 5.12 -32.23 -19.18
C HIS A 15 5.33 -30.70 -19.32
N PRO A 16 4.54 -30.02 -20.17
CA PRO A 16 4.60 -28.57 -20.31
C PRO A 16 4.12 -27.87 -19.02
N PRO A 17 4.58 -26.64 -18.72
CA PRO A 17 4.12 -25.89 -17.56
C PRO A 17 2.67 -25.43 -17.77
N GLY A 18 1.72 -26.30 -17.42
CA GLY A 18 0.34 -25.93 -17.20
C GLY A 18 0.24 -25.00 -16.00
N THR A 19 -0.47 -23.89 -16.17
CA THR A 19 -0.93 -23.00 -15.10
C THR A 19 -1.46 -23.80 -13.91
N PRO A 20 -1.04 -23.53 -12.66
CA PRO A 20 -1.67 -24.14 -11.51
C PRO A 20 -3.06 -23.55 -11.36
N THR A 21 -4.07 -24.25 -11.89
CA THR A 21 -5.45 -24.09 -11.48
C THR A 21 -5.53 -24.52 -10.02
N CYS A 22 -5.71 -23.56 -9.11
CA CYS A 22 -6.05 -23.88 -7.73
C CYS A 22 -7.37 -24.69 -7.72
N PRO A 23 -7.45 -25.83 -7.00
CA PRO A 23 -8.73 -26.47 -6.77
C PRO A 23 -9.61 -25.52 -5.95
N GLU A 24 -10.75 -25.13 -6.51
CA GLU A 24 -11.85 -24.46 -5.81
C GLU A 24 -12.21 -25.29 -4.57
N GLY A 25 -11.87 -24.81 -3.37
CA GLY A 25 -12.33 -25.46 -2.14
C GLY A 25 -11.43 -25.34 -0.90
N VAL A 26 -10.17 -24.93 -1.01
CA VAL A 26 -9.25 -24.89 0.18
C VAL A 26 -9.22 -23.52 0.88
N GLN A 27 -9.88 -22.50 0.32
CA GLN A 27 -9.81 -21.12 0.82
C GLN A 27 -10.70 -20.73 2.04
N PRO A 28 -11.78 -21.45 2.45
CA PRO A 28 -12.68 -20.89 3.45
C PRO A 28 -12.11 -20.89 4.88
N ALA A 29 -11.24 -21.86 5.24
CA ALA A 29 -10.69 -21.95 6.60
C ALA A 29 -9.58 -20.92 6.88
N ALA A 30 -8.71 -20.67 5.90
CA ALA A 30 -7.68 -19.62 6.02
C ALA A 30 -8.29 -18.21 6.05
N GLN A 31 -9.35 -17.97 5.25
CA GLN A 31 -10.14 -16.74 5.35
C GLN A 31 -10.88 -16.63 6.70
N ALA A 32 -11.45 -17.71 7.21
CA ALA A 32 -12.13 -17.73 8.51
C ALA A 32 -11.19 -17.42 9.68
N ALA A 33 -9.94 -17.92 9.66
CA ALA A 33 -8.93 -17.60 10.67
C ALA A 33 -8.51 -16.12 10.61
N CYS A 34 -8.41 -15.54 9.41
CA CYS A 34 -8.15 -14.11 9.22
C CYS A 34 -9.33 -13.23 9.71
N LEU A 35 -10.56 -13.72 9.55
CA LEU A 35 -11.79 -13.07 10.02
C LEU A 35 -11.95 -13.14 11.55
N ALA A 36 -11.49 -14.21 12.20
CA ALA A 36 -11.63 -14.36 13.66
C ALA A 36 -10.76 -13.36 14.46
N ILE A 37 -9.64 -12.90 13.91
CA ILE A 37 -8.76 -11.89 14.54
C ILE A 37 -9.34 -10.47 14.41
N THR A 38 -10.16 -10.21 13.38
CA THR A 38 -10.76 -8.89 13.12
C THR A 38 -12.07 -8.63 13.90
N ALA A 39 -12.53 -9.59 14.71
CA ALA A 39 -13.85 -9.56 15.33
C ALA A 39 -14.03 -8.61 16.54
N ARG A 40 -13.05 -7.75 16.89
CA ARG A 40 -13.17 -6.84 18.06
C ARG A 40 -12.90 -5.35 17.85
N GLY A 41 -12.75 -4.86 16.63
CA GLY A 41 -12.70 -3.42 16.45
C GLY A 41 -12.13 -3.02 15.10
N LEU A 42 -13.01 -2.43 14.28
CA LEU A 42 -12.76 -1.85 12.96
C LEU A 42 -12.15 -2.83 11.92
N PRO A 43 -12.65 -2.84 10.68
CA PRO A 43 -11.97 -3.53 9.60
C PRO A 43 -10.68 -2.76 9.26
N LEU A 44 -9.63 -2.93 10.09
CA LEU A 44 -8.35 -2.25 10.01
C LEU A 44 -7.77 -2.26 8.60
N GLY A 45 -7.92 -3.38 7.88
CA GLY A 45 -7.49 -3.51 6.49
C GLY A 45 -8.20 -2.57 5.51
N ARG A 46 -9.50 -2.30 5.69
CA ARG A 46 -10.24 -1.33 4.85
C ARG A 46 -9.79 0.09 5.18
N THR A 47 -9.65 0.42 6.46
CA THR A 47 -9.19 1.75 6.89
C THR A 47 -7.76 2.05 6.46
N GLN A 48 -6.88 1.03 6.40
CA GLN A 48 -5.51 1.17 5.91
C GLN A 48 -5.46 1.42 4.41
N ALA A 49 -6.26 0.69 3.62
CA ALA A 49 -6.39 0.94 2.19
C ALA A 49 -6.94 2.36 1.90
N ASP A 50 -7.92 2.81 2.69
CA ASP A 50 -8.47 4.17 2.59
C ASP A 50 -7.41 5.25 2.92
N LEU A 51 -6.52 4.99 3.88
CA LEU A 51 -5.41 5.89 4.22
C LEU A 51 -4.40 5.98 3.07
N GLU A 52 -3.99 4.84 2.48
CA GLU A 52 -3.07 4.81 1.34
C GLU A 52 -3.66 5.59 0.14
N ALA A 53 -4.94 5.38 -0.17
CA ALA A 53 -5.63 6.11 -1.24
C ALA A 53 -5.70 7.63 -1.01
N LEU A 54 -5.85 8.07 0.25
CA LEU A 54 -5.82 9.50 0.59
C LEU A 54 -4.42 10.10 0.46
N GLU A 55 -3.38 9.34 0.77
CA GLU A 55 -1.99 9.78 0.60
C GLU A 55 -1.61 9.91 -0.88
N GLU A 56 -2.03 8.96 -1.72
CA GLU A 56 -1.88 9.05 -3.18
C GLU A 56 -2.60 10.29 -3.73
N HIS A 57 -3.86 10.50 -3.35
CA HIS A 57 -4.62 11.68 -3.77
C HIS A 57 -3.97 12.99 -3.28
N ARG A 58 -3.44 13.02 -2.06
CA ARG A 58 -2.64 14.16 -1.56
C ARG A 58 -1.47 14.44 -2.49
N GLY A 59 -0.70 13.40 -2.85
CA GLY A 59 0.45 13.52 -3.77
C GLY A 59 0.08 14.10 -5.14
N LEU A 60 -1.04 13.63 -5.72
CA LEU A 60 -1.56 14.17 -6.98
C LEU A 60 -1.95 15.66 -6.86
N LEU A 61 -2.60 16.05 -5.77
CA LEU A 61 -2.98 17.45 -5.53
C LEU A 61 -1.75 18.34 -5.31
N ASP A 62 -0.72 17.86 -4.63
CA ASP A 62 0.54 18.58 -4.44
C ASP A 62 1.25 18.82 -5.78
N HIS A 63 1.32 17.79 -6.64
CA HIS A 63 1.84 17.92 -7.99
C HIS A 63 1.07 18.98 -8.81
N ASP A 64 -0.26 18.90 -8.81
CA ASP A 64 -1.13 19.87 -9.49
C ASP A 64 -0.93 21.30 -8.99
N ILE A 65 -0.79 21.49 -7.68
CA ILE A 65 -0.57 22.81 -7.08
C ILE A 65 0.77 23.38 -7.53
N VAL A 66 1.84 22.57 -7.56
CA VAL A 66 3.14 22.99 -8.06
C VAL A 66 3.05 23.39 -9.55
N ALA A 67 2.41 22.57 -10.38
CA ALA A 67 2.21 22.87 -11.79
C ALA A 67 1.41 24.17 -12.03
N LEU A 68 0.36 24.40 -11.24
CA LEU A 68 -0.44 25.64 -11.31
C LEU A 68 0.32 26.88 -10.84
N LYS A 69 1.18 26.76 -9.83
CA LYS A 69 2.06 27.86 -9.38
C LYS A 69 3.01 28.28 -10.50
N LEU A 70 3.64 27.33 -11.18
CA LEU A 70 4.55 27.60 -12.31
C LEU A 70 3.81 28.31 -13.46
N LYS A 71 2.61 27.82 -13.81
CA LYS A 71 1.75 28.48 -14.82
C LYS A 71 1.38 29.91 -14.42
N LEU A 72 1.03 30.11 -13.14
CA LEU A 72 0.68 31.44 -12.63
C LEU A 72 1.88 32.40 -12.70
N GLN A 73 3.08 31.95 -12.33
CA GLN A 73 4.31 32.74 -12.44
C GLN A 73 4.58 33.16 -13.89
N ALA A 74 4.44 32.25 -14.85
CA ALA A 74 4.62 32.57 -16.28
C ALA A 74 3.63 33.64 -16.77
N VAL A 75 2.36 33.57 -16.32
CA VAL A 75 1.34 34.58 -16.65
C VAL A 75 1.64 35.91 -15.97
N GLU A 76 2.14 35.90 -14.73
CA GLU A 76 2.55 37.12 -14.01
C GLU A 76 3.69 37.84 -14.74
N THR A 77 4.73 37.12 -15.18
CA THR A 77 5.82 37.69 -16.00
C THR A 77 5.31 38.22 -17.34
N SER A 78 4.38 37.52 -18.00
CA SER A 78 3.78 38.00 -19.26
C SER A 78 3.00 39.30 -19.07
N LEU A 79 2.34 39.46 -17.92
CA LEU A 79 1.57 40.64 -17.57
C LEU A 79 2.46 41.85 -17.28
N GLU A 80 3.62 41.64 -16.66
CA GLU A 80 4.63 42.69 -16.45
C GLU A 80 5.15 43.25 -17.79
N ALA A 81 5.32 42.38 -18.79
CA ALA A 81 5.73 42.80 -20.13
C ALA A 81 4.60 43.48 -20.94
N HIS A 82 3.34 43.10 -20.73
CA HIS A 82 2.19 43.60 -21.50
C HIS A 82 0.98 43.90 -20.60
N PRO A 83 0.98 45.03 -19.87
CA PRO A 83 -0.01 45.31 -18.80
C PRO A 83 -1.45 45.52 -19.29
N GLY A 84 -1.66 45.83 -20.57
CA GLY A 84 -2.98 46.10 -21.17
C GLY A 84 -3.70 44.88 -21.76
N ALA A 85 -3.14 43.68 -21.65
CA ALA A 85 -3.74 42.49 -22.23
C ALA A 85 -4.84 41.89 -21.34
N GLU A 86 -6.10 42.26 -21.56
CA GLU A 86 -7.27 41.74 -20.81
C GLU A 86 -7.31 40.20 -20.75
N ARG A 87 -6.96 39.52 -21.84
CA ARG A 87 -6.86 38.05 -21.88
C ARG A 87 -5.89 37.46 -20.84
N VAL A 88 -4.80 38.17 -20.55
CA VAL A 88 -3.78 37.74 -19.56
C VAL A 88 -4.28 37.96 -18.14
N HIS A 89 -5.03 39.05 -17.89
CA HIS A 89 -5.71 39.28 -16.62
C HIS A 89 -6.78 38.23 -16.32
N GLU A 90 -7.59 37.85 -17.32
CA GLU A 90 -8.59 36.78 -17.20
C GLU A 90 -7.92 35.42 -16.90
N ALA A 91 -6.86 35.08 -17.63
CA ALA A 91 -6.09 33.85 -17.40
C ALA A 91 -5.50 33.80 -15.98
N ARG A 92 -4.95 34.91 -15.48
CA ARG A 92 -4.45 35.03 -14.10
C ARG A 92 -5.56 34.78 -13.08
N ARG A 93 -6.74 35.39 -13.26
CA ARG A 93 -7.89 35.20 -12.36
C ARG A 93 -8.34 33.75 -12.35
N ALA A 94 -8.47 33.12 -13.52
CA ALA A 94 -8.86 31.72 -13.66
C ALA A 94 -7.85 30.76 -12.98
N LEU A 95 -6.55 30.96 -13.19
CA LEU A 95 -5.50 30.15 -12.58
C LEU A 95 -5.50 30.28 -11.04
N ARG A 96 -5.66 31.50 -10.51
CA ARG A 96 -5.77 31.73 -9.06
C ARG A 96 -6.97 31.01 -8.46
N GLN A 97 -8.15 31.13 -9.09
CA GLN A 97 -9.34 30.42 -8.64
C GLN A 97 -9.18 28.91 -8.64
N LEU A 98 -8.54 28.35 -9.69
CA LEU A 98 -8.27 26.91 -9.78
C LEU A 98 -7.28 26.46 -8.70
N LEU A 99 -6.21 27.22 -8.46
CA LEU A 99 -5.24 26.96 -7.42
C LEU A 99 -5.87 27.02 -6.01
N ASP A 100 -6.77 27.97 -5.76
CA ASP A 100 -7.51 28.04 -4.50
C ASP A 100 -8.50 26.88 -4.31
N ARG A 101 -9.11 26.38 -5.40
CA ARG A 101 -9.91 25.14 -5.38
C ARG A 101 -9.03 23.93 -5.02
N LYS A 102 -7.88 23.75 -5.68
CA LYS A 102 -6.96 22.64 -5.39
C LYS A 102 -6.43 22.69 -3.96
N ARG A 103 -6.06 23.87 -3.45
CA ARG A 103 -5.67 24.06 -2.05
C ARG A 103 -6.80 23.71 -1.06
N ARG A 104 -8.05 24.05 -1.36
CA ARG A 104 -9.22 23.65 -0.54
C ARG A 104 -9.35 22.13 -0.51
N ASN A 105 -9.24 21.48 -1.67
CA ASN A 105 -9.32 20.03 -1.76
C ASN A 105 -8.18 19.36 -0.97
N LEU A 106 -6.95 19.85 -1.10
CA LEU A 106 -5.81 19.35 -0.33
C LEU A 106 -6.07 19.41 1.17
N ARG A 107 -6.57 20.54 1.67
CA ARG A 107 -6.94 20.68 3.09
C ARG A 107 -8.00 19.67 3.52
N ALA A 108 -9.03 19.44 2.70
CA ALA A 108 -10.07 18.46 2.99
C ALA A 108 -9.51 17.03 3.04
N VAL A 109 -8.63 16.66 2.11
CA VAL A 109 -7.96 15.35 2.08
C VAL A 109 -7.08 15.15 3.31
N VAL A 110 -6.26 16.15 3.66
CA VAL A 110 -5.39 16.10 4.84
C VAL A 110 -6.22 15.94 6.12
N GLN A 111 -7.29 16.72 6.28
CA GLN A 111 -8.20 16.60 7.44
C GLN A 111 -8.85 15.21 7.52
N ARG A 112 -9.26 14.65 6.37
CA ARG A 112 -9.85 13.31 6.34
C ARG A 112 -8.84 12.23 6.72
N ARG A 113 -7.61 12.33 6.21
CA ARG A 113 -6.51 11.44 6.59
C ARG A 113 -6.24 11.51 8.09
N ASP A 114 -6.12 12.72 8.67
CA ASP A 114 -5.86 12.88 10.10
C ASP A 114 -6.97 12.27 10.96
N PHE A 115 -8.22 12.48 10.57
CA PHE A 115 -9.36 11.88 11.24
C PHE A 115 -9.35 10.34 11.19
N LEU A 116 -8.97 9.75 10.05
CA LEU A 116 -8.86 8.30 9.93
C LEU A 116 -7.65 7.75 10.69
N SER A 117 -6.51 8.42 10.64
CA SER A 117 -5.31 8.05 11.41
C SER A 117 -5.63 7.98 12.90
N GLN A 118 -6.29 9.00 13.44
CA GLN A 118 -6.69 9.02 14.85
C GLN A 118 -7.67 7.90 15.21
N GLN A 119 -8.55 7.48 14.29
CA GLN A 119 -9.43 6.34 14.54
C GLN A 119 -8.66 5.02 14.60
N VAL A 120 -7.67 4.85 13.72
CA VAL A 120 -6.78 3.68 13.74
C VAL A 120 -5.98 3.66 15.04
N ASP A 121 -5.39 4.79 15.44
CA ASP A 121 -4.59 4.88 16.67
C ASP A 121 -5.39 4.53 17.92
N ARG A 122 -6.68 4.93 17.97
CA ARG A 122 -7.60 4.58 19.07
C ARG A 122 -7.94 3.10 19.16
N ALA A 123 -7.75 2.33 18.09
CA ALA A 123 -7.94 0.87 18.12
C ALA A 123 -6.76 0.16 18.80
N TYR A 124 -5.62 0.84 18.96
CA TYR A 124 -4.42 0.32 19.60
C TYR A 124 -4.28 0.81 21.06
N ASN A 125 -3.18 0.44 21.69
CA ASN A 125 -2.90 0.87 23.05
C ASN A 125 -2.72 2.41 23.11
N PRO A 126 -3.35 3.11 24.06
CA PRO A 126 -3.32 4.58 24.12
C PRO A 126 -1.95 5.16 24.48
N TYR A 127 -1.04 4.39 25.07
CA TYR A 127 0.28 4.86 25.51
C TYR A 127 1.39 4.56 24.49
N TRP A 128 1.33 3.40 23.84
CA TRP A 128 2.41 2.91 22.96
C TRP A 128 1.98 2.70 21.50
N GLY A 129 0.69 2.84 21.19
CA GLY A 129 0.16 2.62 19.85
C GLY A 129 0.30 1.17 19.36
N SER A 130 0.55 1.02 18.07
CA SER A 130 0.74 -0.27 17.40
C SER A 130 2.13 -0.84 17.65
N THR A 131 2.23 -2.12 17.99
CA THR A 131 3.54 -2.78 18.18
C THR A 131 4.31 -2.96 16.87
N PHE A 132 3.63 -3.04 15.72
CA PHE A 132 4.26 -3.31 14.41
C PHE A 132 4.56 -2.05 13.60
N LYS A 133 3.99 -0.90 13.97
CA LYS A 133 4.03 0.33 13.17
C LYS A 133 4.41 1.52 14.02
N GLU A 134 5.28 2.37 13.47
CA GLU A 134 5.62 3.69 13.97
C GLU A 134 5.22 4.71 12.90
N GLY A 135 3.98 5.22 12.99
CA GLY A 135 3.40 6.03 11.91
C GLY A 135 3.25 5.23 10.61
N SER A 136 3.86 5.71 9.52
CA SER A 136 3.89 5.03 8.22
C SER A 136 4.82 3.82 8.20
N ASP A 137 5.87 3.87 9.01
CA ASP A 137 7.01 2.96 8.90
C ASP A 137 6.85 1.79 9.87
N LEU A 138 7.69 0.78 9.70
CA LEU A 138 7.73 -0.34 10.62
C LEU A 138 8.39 0.08 11.92
N SER A 139 7.87 -0.41 13.05
CA SER A 139 8.59 -0.29 14.31
C SER A 139 9.85 -1.17 14.27
N ARG A 140 10.81 -0.92 15.17
CA ARG A 140 11.99 -1.79 15.34
C ARG A 140 11.62 -3.25 15.62
N PHE A 141 10.51 -3.50 16.31
CA PHE A 141 10.00 -4.86 16.51
C PHE A 141 9.42 -5.43 15.21
N GLY A 142 8.67 -4.63 14.44
CA GLY A 142 8.14 -5.05 13.14
C GLY A 142 9.24 -5.44 12.16
N GLU A 143 10.31 -4.63 12.09
CA GLU A 143 11.50 -4.89 11.29
C GLU A 143 12.17 -6.22 11.69
N GLN A 144 12.35 -6.47 13.00
CA GLN A 144 12.88 -7.76 13.48
C GLN A 144 11.99 -8.94 13.06
N VAL A 145 10.67 -8.80 13.11
CA VAL A 145 9.77 -9.87 12.66
C VAL A 145 9.94 -10.13 11.17
N GLU A 146 10.06 -9.08 10.34
CA GLU A 146 10.27 -9.21 8.90
C GLU A 146 11.62 -9.87 8.56
N ASP A 147 12.69 -9.48 9.25
CA ASP A 147 14.04 -9.99 9.00
C ASP A 147 14.23 -11.44 9.46
N TYR A 148 13.67 -11.81 10.62
CA TYR A 148 13.96 -13.10 11.26
C TYR A 148 12.89 -14.16 11.03
N ALA A 149 11.64 -13.80 10.77
CA ALA A 149 10.55 -14.75 10.61
C ALA A 149 10.10 -14.86 9.16
N CYS A 150 10.38 -16.01 8.52
CA CYS A 150 9.78 -16.34 7.22
C CYS A 150 8.24 -16.45 7.28
N LEU A 151 7.70 -16.75 8.46
CA LEU A 151 6.26 -16.84 8.71
C LEU A 151 5.98 -16.52 10.19
N TYR A 152 4.95 -15.71 10.44
CA TYR A 152 4.55 -15.35 11.80
C TYR A 152 3.04 -15.52 12.00
N THR A 153 2.66 -15.85 13.23
CA THR A 153 1.26 -16.07 13.61
C THR A 153 1.12 -15.87 15.12
N SER A 154 -0.09 -15.56 15.60
CA SER A 154 -0.34 -15.36 17.03
C SER A 154 -0.09 -16.62 17.88
N ARG A 155 -0.32 -17.81 17.30
CA ARG A 155 -0.13 -19.11 17.96
C ARG A 155 0.29 -20.19 16.95
N VAL A 156 1.10 -21.15 17.40
CA VAL A 156 1.50 -22.31 16.58
C VAL A 156 0.31 -23.16 16.14
N SER A 157 -0.75 -23.24 16.95
CA SER A 157 -1.96 -23.98 16.64
C SER A 157 -2.68 -23.47 15.38
N ASN A 158 -2.44 -22.21 14.98
CA ASN A 158 -3.00 -21.67 13.75
C ASN A 158 -2.44 -22.39 12.50
N LEU A 159 -1.24 -22.97 12.60
CA LEU A 159 -0.65 -23.77 11.51
C LEU A 159 -1.38 -25.10 11.29
N LEU A 160 -2.10 -25.60 12.30
CA LEU A 160 -2.90 -26.83 12.18
C LEU A 160 -4.11 -26.65 11.24
N SER A 161 -4.48 -25.41 10.92
CA SER A 161 -5.54 -25.10 9.96
C SER A 161 -5.08 -25.21 8.50
N TYR A 162 -3.79 -25.45 8.26
CA TYR A 162 -3.19 -25.56 6.93
C TYR A 162 -2.76 -27.00 6.65
N SER A 163 -2.72 -27.37 5.37
CA SER A 163 -2.16 -28.66 4.96
C SER A 163 -0.67 -28.75 5.34
N PRO A 164 -0.16 -29.89 5.83
CA PRO A 164 1.27 -30.11 6.04
C PRO A 164 2.12 -29.92 4.78
N THR A 165 1.52 -30.01 3.59
CA THR A 165 2.18 -29.79 2.29
C THR A 165 1.94 -28.40 1.70
N GLN A 166 1.35 -27.48 2.47
CA GLN A 166 1.04 -26.12 2.02
C GLN A 166 2.33 -25.36 1.66
N TYR A 167 2.33 -24.77 0.46
CA TYR A 167 3.39 -23.85 0.03
C TYR A 167 2.97 -22.41 0.33
N PHE A 168 3.69 -21.74 1.25
CA PHE A 168 3.45 -20.35 1.60
C PHE A 168 4.19 -19.41 0.64
N ARG A 169 3.50 -18.38 0.15
CA ARG A 169 4.07 -17.32 -0.70
C ARG A 169 3.74 -15.96 -0.11
N ALA A 170 4.76 -15.13 0.07
CA ALA A 170 4.58 -13.72 0.40
C ALA A 170 4.06 -12.96 -0.83
N PRO A 171 3.22 -11.92 -0.63
CA PRO A 171 2.89 -10.98 -1.70
C PRO A 171 4.17 -10.26 -2.17
N ARG A 172 4.17 -9.78 -3.41
CA ARG A 172 5.31 -9.00 -3.92
C ARG A 172 5.35 -7.64 -3.25
N HIS A 173 6.49 -7.32 -2.66
CA HIS A 173 6.81 -5.96 -2.22
C HIS A 173 7.22 -5.13 -3.43
N TRP A 174 6.77 -3.87 -3.46
CA TRP A 174 7.10 -2.94 -4.53
C TRP A 174 8.13 -1.94 -4.02
N MET A 175 9.17 -1.70 -4.82
CA MET A 175 10.08 -0.59 -4.56
C MET A 175 9.43 0.75 -4.95
N ALA A 176 9.93 1.85 -4.39
CA ALA A 176 9.34 3.19 -4.60
C ALA A 176 9.22 3.60 -6.08
N HIS A 177 10.14 3.14 -6.93
CA HIS A 177 10.14 3.46 -8.37
C HIS A 177 9.31 2.48 -9.22
N GLU A 178 8.83 1.37 -8.64
CA GLU A 178 8.03 0.37 -9.37
C GLU A 178 6.53 0.71 -9.33
N LYS A 179 6.10 1.56 -8.39
CA LYS A 179 4.72 2.06 -8.26
C LYS A 179 4.45 3.38 -9.02
N ALA A 180 5.42 3.91 -9.77
CA ALA A 180 5.34 5.21 -10.44
C ALA A 180 4.50 5.20 -11.72
#